data_AF-A0A238YGN5-F1
#
_entry.id   AF-A0A238YGN5-F1
#
_cell.length_a   1.000
_cell.length_b   1.000
_cell.length_c   1.000
_cell.angle_alpha   90.00
_cell.angle_beta   90.00
_cell.angle_gamma   90.00
#
_symmetry.space_group_name_H-M   'P 1'
#
loop_
_entity.id
_entity.type
_entity.pdbx_description
1 polymer ?
#
loop_
_entity_poly.entity_id
_entity_poly.type
_entity_poly.pdbx_seq_one_letter_code
_entity_poly.pdbx_strand_id
1 'polypeptide(L)'
;MKKIILVVIIVIGFQLNAQKSIEKKIPIDNATNISIDFPYASFIDINTWAKDEVYIKATVTIDDGKLNDHFEFEVKKRLNTLYIEASYGKLFKKEKGFFSFLSNKDASTIIKIGNEENGNQNSVNGISIKTVYTIFVPQNLNVELNSNSANVTIPLFDGNLVTDIISGTIQVGTHHGDMTLKTVSGSITIKIDATDAIDAKTTLGNIFKKGQIPKLIIGEKIVGSFATRNLSNENHAIILSTITGDIHLSDE
;
A
#
# COMPACT_ATOMS: atom_id res chain seq x y z
N MET A 1 -34.86 21.59 53.42
CA MET A 1 -35.98 21.42 52.44
C MET A 1 -35.91 22.63 51.53
N LYS A 2 -35.83 22.60 50.19
CA LYS A 2 -36.02 21.59 49.15
C LYS A 2 -34.87 21.76 48.14
N LYS A 3 -34.19 20.68 47.80
CA LYS A 3 -33.20 20.64 46.70
C LYS A 3 -33.99 20.52 45.40
N ILE A 4 -33.97 21.53 44.54
CA ILE A 4 -34.45 21.38 43.16
C ILE A 4 -33.30 20.73 42.39
N ILE A 5 -33.49 19.45 42.06
CA ILE A 5 -32.64 18.68 41.17
C ILE A 5 -32.94 19.16 39.75
N LEU A 6 -32.00 19.87 39.13
CA LEU A 6 -32.00 20.08 37.69
C LEU A 6 -31.44 18.79 37.05
N VAL A 7 -32.33 17.96 36.52
CA VAL A 7 -31.96 16.82 35.69
C VAL A 7 -31.47 17.37 34.34
N VAL A 8 -30.16 17.43 34.17
CA VAL A 8 -29.53 17.62 32.86
C VAL A 8 -29.62 16.28 32.15
N ILE A 9 -30.49 16.21 31.13
CA ILE A 9 -30.54 15.10 30.18
C ILE A 9 -29.20 15.09 29.44
N ILE A 10 -28.37 14.12 29.79
CA ILE A 10 -27.17 13.77 29.06
C ILE A 10 -27.61 12.91 27.88
N VAL A 11 -27.80 13.53 26.71
CA VAL A 11 -27.70 12.82 25.44
C VAL A 11 -26.20 12.73 25.11
N ILE A 12 -25.50 11.77 25.71
CA ILE A 12 -24.21 11.32 25.17
C ILE A 12 -24.58 10.63 23.85
N GLY A 13 -24.21 11.27 22.75
CA GLY A 13 -24.32 10.64 21.43
C GLY A 13 -23.58 9.31 21.45
N PHE A 14 -24.30 8.23 21.14
CA PHE A 14 -23.68 6.98 20.73
C PHE A 14 -22.98 7.24 19.39
N GLN A 15 -21.73 7.67 19.44
CA GLN A 15 -20.82 7.55 18.32
C GLN A 15 -20.50 6.05 18.21
N LEU A 16 -21.35 5.31 17.49
CA LEU A 16 -21.04 3.98 16.99
C LEU A 16 -19.83 4.12 16.08
N ASN A 17 -18.63 4.08 16.65
CA ASN A 17 -17.40 4.03 15.88
C ASN A 17 -17.29 2.63 15.29
N ALA A 18 -17.97 2.40 14.16
CA ALA A 18 -17.89 1.18 13.35
C ALA A 18 -16.49 0.94 12.75
N GLN A 19 -15.53 1.82 13.02
CA GLN A 19 -14.15 1.75 12.54
C GLN A 19 -13.22 1.34 13.69
N LYS A 20 -12.43 0.30 13.50
CA LYS A 20 -11.36 -0.11 14.41
C LYS A 20 -10.10 0.71 14.10
N SER A 21 -9.52 1.35 15.11
CA SER A 21 -8.29 2.13 14.98
C SER A 21 -7.16 1.49 15.77
N ILE A 22 -5.98 1.42 15.17
CA ILE A 22 -4.73 0.99 15.83
C ILE A 22 -3.72 2.11 15.68
N GLU A 23 -3.01 2.43 16.76
CA GLU A 23 -1.90 3.35 16.76
C GLU A 23 -0.74 2.72 17.55
N LYS A 24 0.43 2.61 16.93
CA LYS A 24 1.61 1.96 17.47
C LYS A 24 2.86 2.79 17.21
N LYS A 25 3.74 2.81 18.21
CA LYS A 25 5.14 3.24 18.09
C LYS A 25 6.01 2.05 18.43
N ILE A 26 6.91 1.70 17.53
CA ILE A 26 7.69 0.48 17.57
C ILE A 26 9.17 0.86 17.47
N PRO A 27 9.97 0.74 18.54
CA PRO A 27 11.39 1.05 18.45
C PRO A 27 12.07 0.08 17.47
N ILE A 28 13.04 0.53 16.69
CA ILE A 28 13.68 -0.35 15.69
C ILE A 28 14.67 -1.35 16.31
N ASP A 29 15.24 -1.05 17.48
CA ASP A 29 16.16 -1.92 18.23
C ASP A 29 17.26 -2.56 17.35
N ASN A 30 17.93 -1.75 16.52
CA ASN A 30 18.96 -2.15 15.55
C ASN A 30 18.47 -2.90 14.30
N ALA A 31 17.15 -2.95 14.05
CA ALA A 31 16.64 -3.46 12.78
C ALA A 31 17.12 -2.56 11.62
N THR A 32 17.72 -3.17 10.61
CA THR A 32 18.12 -2.49 9.36
C THR A 32 17.08 -2.69 8.25
N ASN A 33 16.16 -3.64 8.45
CA ASN A 33 15.12 -3.98 7.50
C ASN A 33 13.74 -3.91 8.16
N ILE A 34 12.74 -3.46 7.40
CA ILE A 34 11.34 -3.48 7.78
C ILE A 34 10.58 -4.24 6.70
N SER A 35 9.89 -5.30 7.07
CA SER A 35 8.99 -6.04 6.19
C SER A 35 7.55 -5.75 6.60
N ILE A 36 6.77 -5.20 5.68
CA ILE A 36 5.39 -4.79 5.88
C ILE A 36 4.52 -5.65 4.98
N ASP A 37 3.63 -6.45 5.57
CA ASP A 37 2.67 -7.27 4.83
C ASP A 37 1.26 -6.86 5.24
N PHE A 38 0.59 -6.11 4.35
CA PHE A 38 -0.79 -5.68 4.50
C PHE A 38 -1.62 -6.23 3.34
N PRO A 39 -2.12 -7.48 3.42
CA PRO A 39 -2.68 -8.20 2.28
C PRO A 39 -3.83 -7.46 1.58
N TYR A 40 -4.66 -6.75 2.33
CA TYR A 40 -5.77 -5.97 1.80
C TYR A 40 -5.72 -4.57 2.39
N ALA A 41 -5.06 -3.66 1.69
CA ALA A 41 -5.06 -2.23 1.96
C ALA A 41 -5.96 -1.49 0.97
N SER A 42 -6.63 -0.42 1.41
CA SER A 42 -7.22 0.55 0.47
C SER A 42 -6.19 1.62 0.13
N PHE A 43 -5.58 2.17 1.18
CA PHE A 43 -4.57 3.22 1.07
C PHE A 43 -3.43 2.97 2.03
N ILE A 44 -2.21 3.22 1.55
CA ILE A 44 -1.00 3.20 2.35
C ILE A 44 -0.25 4.50 2.09
N ASP A 45 -0.17 5.35 3.09
CA ASP A 45 0.71 6.51 3.08
C ASP A 45 1.96 6.13 3.90
N ILE A 46 3.11 6.06 3.24
CA ILE A 46 4.38 5.74 3.90
C ILE A 46 5.40 6.85 3.64
N ASN A 47 6.05 7.31 4.71
CA ASN A 47 7.08 8.35 4.65
C ASN A 47 8.25 7.98 5.55
N THR A 48 9.40 8.58 5.28
CA THR A 48 10.53 8.54 6.21
C THR A 48 10.53 9.72 7.18
N TRP A 49 11.13 9.53 8.34
CA TRP A 49 11.29 10.59 9.36
C TRP A 49 12.57 10.45 10.19
N ALA A 50 12.98 11.53 10.84
CA ALA A 50 14.17 11.60 11.69
C ALA A 50 13.91 11.10 13.13
N LYS A 51 13.32 9.90 13.27
CA LYS A 51 13.14 9.24 14.56
C LYS A 51 13.51 7.77 14.48
N ASP A 52 14.03 7.24 15.56
CA ASP A 52 14.50 5.85 15.69
C ASP A 52 13.38 4.87 16.09
N GLU A 53 12.18 5.10 15.56
CA GLU A 53 11.01 4.26 15.78
C GLU A 53 10.16 4.22 14.51
N VAL A 54 9.42 3.13 14.32
CA VAL A 54 8.34 3.06 13.34
C VAL A 54 7.04 3.52 14.00
N TYR A 55 6.34 4.45 13.37
CA TYR A 55 4.99 4.82 13.77
C TYR A 55 3.99 4.30 12.74
N ILE A 56 2.90 3.70 13.23
CA ILE A 56 1.81 3.22 12.39
C ILE A 56 0.49 3.63 13.01
N LYS A 57 -0.35 4.23 12.17
CA LYS A 57 -1.77 4.40 12.43
C LYS A 57 -2.56 3.67 11.36
N ALA A 58 -3.46 2.78 11.77
CA ALA A 58 -4.33 2.03 10.87
C ALA A 58 -5.79 2.29 11.24
N THR A 59 -6.62 2.53 10.25
CA THR A 59 -8.08 2.58 10.43
C THR A 59 -8.74 1.53 9.56
N VAL A 60 -9.59 0.69 10.17
CA VAL A 60 -10.13 -0.53 9.58
C VAL A 60 -11.64 -0.57 9.71
N THR A 61 -12.31 -0.75 8.58
CA THR A 61 -13.75 -0.99 8.49
C THR A 61 -14.00 -2.18 7.58
N ILE A 62 -14.52 -3.27 8.12
CA ILE A 62 -14.87 -4.49 7.40
C ILE A 62 -16.38 -4.69 7.51
N ASP A 63 -17.06 -4.72 6.35
CA ASP A 63 -18.52 -4.84 6.22
C ASP A 63 -19.27 -3.91 7.18
N ASP A 64 -19.06 -2.60 7.02
CA ASP A 64 -19.62 -1.54 7.89
C ASP A 64 -19.30 -1.72 9.38
N GLY A 65 -18.15 -2.34 9.66
CA GLY A 65 -17.64 -2.56 11.02
C GLY A 65 -18.06 -3.88 11.66
N LYS A 66 -18.98 -4.63 11.05
CA LYS A 66 -19.52 -5.89 11.61
C LYS A 66 -18.46 -6.96 11.78
N LEU A 67 -17.38 -6.90 11.00
CA LEU A 67 -16.36 -7.94 10.92
C LEU A 67 -14.97 -7.44 11.34
N ASN A 68 -14.86 -6.28 11.98
CA ASN A 68 -13.57 -5.70 12.42
C ASN A 68 -12.79 -6.58 13.41
N ASP A 69 -13.46 -7.48 14.13
CA ASP A 69 -12.82 -8.40 15.07
C ASP A 69 -11.96 -9.45 14.37
N HIS A 70 -12.17 -9.67 13.06
CA HIS A 70 -11.29 -10.52 12.25
C HIS A 70 -9.96 -9.86 11.91
N PHE A 71 -9.85 -8.54 12.06
CA PHE A 71 -8.60 -7.83 11.80
C PHE A 71 -7.60 -8.07 12.94
N GLU A 72 -6.48 -8.66 12.59
CA GLU A 72 -5.33 -8.94 13.44
C GLU A 72 -4.14 -8.08 12.96
N PHE A 73 -3.37 -7.57 13.90
CA PHE A 73 -2.15 -6.79 13.62
C PHE A 73 -1.04 -7.29 14.53
N GLU A 74 0.06 -7.71 13.94
CA GLU A 74 1.18 -8.34 14.63
C GLU A 74 2.50 -7.65 14.29
N VAL A 75 3.37 -7.55 15.29
CA VAL A 75 4.72 -7.03 15.15
C VAL A 75 5.68 -8.08 15.68
N LYS A 76 6.60 -8.55 14.84
CA LYS A 76 7.63 -9.53 15.21
C LYS A 76 9.00 -8.93 14.94
N LYS A 77 9.97 -9.26 15.80
CA LYS A 77 11.39 -8.96 15.57
C LYS A 77 12.13 -10.27 15.39
N ARG A 78 12.89 -10.39 14.30
CA ARG A 78 13.79 -11.53 14.08
C ARG A 78 15.07 -11.02 13.42
N LEU A 79 16.22 -11.36 14.01
CA LEU A 79 17.53 -10.89 13.53
C LEU A 79 17.54 -9.36 13.41
N ASN A 80 17.84 -8.83 12.22
CA ASN A 80 17.88 -7.41 11.87
C ASN A 80 16.61 -6.94 11.13
N THR A 81 15.51 -7.69 11.23
CA THR A 81 14.26 -7.38 10.52
C THR A 81 13.11 -7.20 11.50
N LEU A 82 12.40 -6.07 11.34
CA LEU A 82 11.11 -5.81 11.95
C LEU A 82 10.00 -6.23 10.98
N TYR A 83 9.18 -7.19 11.37
CA TYR A 83 8.02 -7.64 10.60
C TYR A 83 6.77 -6.99 11.16
N ILE A 84 5.96 -6.42 10.28
CA ILE A 84 4.71 -5.72 10.60
C ILE A 84 3.64 -6.30 9.69
N GLU A 85 2.74 -7.08 10.28
CA GLU A 85 1.82 -7.94 9.54
C GLU A 85 0.37 -7.62 9.92
N ALA A 86 -0.48 -7.45 8.90
CA ALA A 86 -1.92 -7.43 9.08
C ALA A 86 -2.53 -8.74 8.57
N SER A 87 -3.52 -9.24 9.29
CA SER A 87 -4.18 -10.51 9.05
C SER A 87 -5.69 -10.34 9.19
N TYR A 88 -6.44 -11.23 8.54
CA TYR A 88 -7.91 -11.29 8.64
C TYR A 88 -8.36 -12.63 9.22
N GLY A 89 -7.46 -13.34 9.90
CA GLY A 89 -7.70 -14.59 10.61
C GLY A 89 -8.38 -15.65 9.73
N LYS A 90 -9.64 -15.99 10.07
CA LYS A 90 -10.44 -17.00 9.37
C LYS A 90 -11.49 -16.41 8.43
N LEU A 91 -11.48 -15.09 8.19
CA LEU A 91 -12.48 -14.39 7.38
C LEU A 91 -12.69 -15.04 6.01
N PHE A 92 -11.61 -15.54 5.40
CA PHE A 92 -11.62 -16.14 4.06
C PHE A 92 -11.51 -17.68 4.06
N LYS A 93 -11.41 -18.35 5.22
CA LYS A 93 -11.09 -19.79 5.30
C LYS A 93 -12.25 -20.74 4.95
N LYS A 94 -13.47 -20.24 4.74
CA LYS A 94 -14.65 -21.06 4.38
C LYS A 94 -14.93 -21.10 2.87
N GLU A 95 -14.28 -20.24 2.09
CA GLU A 95 -14.55 -19.99 0.67
C GLU A 95 -13.90 -20.95 -0.34
N LYS A 96 -14.57 -21.95 -0.92
CA LYS A 96 -14.08 -22.58 -2.18
C LYS A 96 -14.55 -21.72 -3.34
N GLY A 97 -13.91 -20.56 -3.54
CA GLY A 97 -14.45 -19.57 -4.47
C GLY A 97 -13.43 -18.70 -5.19
N PHE A 98 -13.89 -18.10 -6.28
CA PHE A 98 -13.16 -17.10 -7.03
C PHE A 98 -13.12 -15.78 -6.24
N PHE A 99 -11.93 -15.17 -6.15
CA PHE A 99 -11.73 -13.86 -5.56
C PHE A 99 -11.65 -12.82 -6.68
N SER A 100 -12.51 -11.80 -6.63
CA SER A 100 -12.31 -10.58 -7.43
C SER A 100 -12.12 -9.38 -6.52
N PHE A 101 -11.12 -8.57 -6.86
CA PHE A 101 -10.81 -7.31 -6.21
C PHE A 101 -11.41 -6.19 -7.05
N LEU A 102 -12.35 -5.45 -6.47
CA LEU A 102 -12.93 -4.27 -7.11
C LEU A 102 -12.74 -3.07 -6.19
N SER A 103 -12.09 -2.03 -6.70
CA SER A 103 -12.11 -0.73 -6.05
C SER A 103 -13.42 -0.03 -6.42
N ASN A 104 -14.26 0.29 -5.44
CA ASN A 104 -15.49 1.04 -5.67
C ASN A 104 -15.24 2.56 -5.63
N LYS A 105 -16.29 3.37 -5.82
CA LYS A 105 -16.23 4.84 -5.73
C LYS A 105 -15.73 5.35 -4.36
N ASP A 106 -15.90 4.57 -3.29
CA ASP A 106 -15.44 4.89 -1.93
C ASP A 106 -14.00 4.44 -1.66
N ALA A 107 -13.34 3.93 -2.71
CA ALA A 107 -12.00 3.35 -2.71
C ALA A 107 -11.80 2.24 -1.66
N SER A 108 -12.87 1.53 -1.33
CA SER A 108 -12.80 0.30 -0.53
C SER A 108 -12.44 -0.89 -1.43
N THR A 109 -11.69 -1.84 -0.86
CA THR A 109 -11.42 -3.12 -1.53
C THR A 109 -12.61 -4.02 -1.31
N ILE A 110 -13.39 -4.27 -2.36
CA ILE A 110 -14.45 -5.27 -2.32
C ILE A 110 -13.85 -6.62 -2.68
N ILE A 111 -13.98 -7.58 -1.78
CA ILE A 111 -13.64 -8.97 -1.99
C ILE A 111 -14.94 -9.73 -2.24
N LYS A 112 -15.18 -10.13 -3.48
CA LYS A 112 -16.29 -11.05 -3.80
C LYS A 112 -15.78 -12.48 -3.66
N ILE A 113 -16.48 -13.32 -2.89
CA ILE A 113 -16.18 -14.74 -2.70
C ILE A 113 -17.32 -15.63 -3.20
N GLY A 114 -17.19 -16.21 -4.39
CA GLY A 114 -18.30 -16.95 -5.01
C GLY A 114 -18.19 -18.45 -4.99
N ASN A 115 -19.31 -19.16 -4.83
CA ASN A 115 -19.37 -20.59 -5.07
C ASN A 115 -19.71 -20.86 -6.55
N GLU A 116 -18.93 -21.72 -7.19
CA GLU A 116 -19.26 -22.24 -8.51
C GLU A 116 -20.17 -23.46 -8.36
N GLU A 117 -21.45 -23.33 -8.72
CA GLU A 117 -22.37 -24.46 -8.83
C GLU A 117 -22.81 -24.60 -10.29
N ASN A 118 -22.56 -25.77 -10.89
CA ASN A 118 -23.02 -26.18 -12.23
C ASN A 118 -22.68 -25.19 -13.37
N GLY A 119 -21.48 -24.62 -13.38
CA GLY A 119 -21.00 -23.73 -14.45
C GLY A 119 -21.74 -22.39 -14.56
N ASN A 120 -22.62 -22.08 -13.60
CA ASN A 120 -23.33 -20.81 -13.52
C ASN A 120 -22.78 -19.99 -12.35
N GLN A 121 -22.17 -18.85 -12.65
CA GLN A 121 -21.65 -17.94 -11.64
C GLN A 121 -22.82 -17.20 -10.97
N ASN A 122 -23.42 -17.81 -9.94
CA ASN A 122 -24.41 -17.12 -9.12
C ASN A 122 -23.70 -16.05 -8.29
N SER A 123 -24.22 -14.83 -8.33
CA SER A 123 -23.63 -13.68 -7.64
C SER A 123 -23.56 -13.87 -6.13
N VAL A 124 -22.59 -13.15 -5.59
CA VAL A 124 -21.76 -13.52 -4.47
C VAL A 124 -21.90 -12.48 -3.37
N ASN A 125 -22.00 -12.90 -2.11
CA ASN A 125 -21.84 -12.00 -0.97
C ASN A 125 -20.44 -11.38 -1.01
N GLY A 126 -20.36 -10.07 -1.23
CA GLY A 126 -19.10 -9.33 -1.21
C GLY A 126 -18.78 -8.85 0.20
N ILE A 127 -17.55 -9.07 0.65
CA ILE A 127 -17.02 -8.46 1.87
C ILE A 127 -16.31 -7.17 1.47
N SER A 128 -16.79 -6.03 1.96
CA SER A 128 -16.09 -4.76 1.80
C SER A 128 -15.04 -4.60 2.88
N ILE A 129 -13.81 -4.29 2.48
CA ILE A 129 -12.68 -4.01 3.37
C ILE A 129 -12.15 -2.63 3.03
N LYS A 130 -12.23 -1.72 4.00
CA LYS A 130 -11.61 -0.40 3.91
C LYS A 130 -10.55 -0.27 5.00
N THR A 131 -9.30 -0.19 4.57
CA THR A 131 -8.14 -0.08 5.46
C THR A 131 -7.23 1.04 4.99
N VAL A 132 -6.94 1.97 5.88
CA VAL A 132 -6.05 3.11 5.62
C VAL A 132 -4.90 3.04 6.60
N TYR A 133 -3.68 3.04 6.08
CA TYR A 133 -2.45 3.04 6.86
C TYR A 133 -1.70 4.34 6.67
N THR A 134 -1.27 4.93 7.78
CA THR A 134 -0.28 6.02 7.80
C THR A 134 0.95 5.50 8.53
N ILE A 135 2.08 5.47 7.85
CA ILE A 135 3.31 4.82 8.29
C ILE A 135 4.45 5.85 8.22
N PHE A 136 5.20 5.96 9.31
CA PHE A 136 6.47 6.64 9.32
C PHE A 136 7.56 5.66 9.73
N VAL A 137 8.59 5.55 8.90
CA VAL A 137 9.76 4.68 9.13
C VAL A 137 11.02 5.53 9.28
N PRO A 138 12.01 5.11 10.10
CA PRO A 138 13.29 5.82 10.17
C PRO A 138 13.98 5.90 8.80
N GLN A 139 14.77 6.96 8.61
CA GLN A 139 15.61 7.14 7.41
C GLN A 139 16.70 6.07 7.33
N ASN A 140 17.25 5.86 6.13
CA ASN A 140 18.38 4.96 5.84
C ASN A 140 18.12 3.47 6.14
N LEU A 141 16.86 3.02 6.03
CA LEU A 141 16.49 1.61 6.20
C LEU A 141 16.09 0.97 4.87
N ASN A 142 16.13 -0.37 4.82
CA ASN A 142 15.51 -1.12 3.75
C ASN A 142 14.07 -1.45 4.13
N VAL A 143 13.11 -1.09 3.29
CA VAL A 143 11.69 -1.38 3.52
C VAL A 143 11.13 -2.21 2.38
N GLU A 144 10.46 -3.29 2.74
CA GLU A 144 9.69 -4.12 1.83
C GLU A 144 8.21 -3.99 2.17
N LEU A 145 7.39 -3.64 1.17
CA LEU A 145 5.95 -3.48 1.30
C LEU A 145 5.22 -4.43 0.35
N ASN A 146 4.49 -5.38 0.92
CA ASN A 146 3.73 -6.38 0.18
C ASN A 146 2.23 -6.19 0.40
N SER A 147 1.45 -6.31 -0.68
CA SER A 147 -0.01 -6.27 -0.60
C SER A 147 -0.69 -6.90 -1.81
N ASN A 148 -1.85 -7.54 -1.62
CA ASN A 148 -2.68 -7.95 -2.76
C ASN A 148 -3.48 -6.77 -3.34
N SER A 149 -3.82 -5.79 -2.50
CA SER A 149 -4.49 -4.57 -2.94
C SER A 149 -3.97 -3.37 -2.16
N ALA A 150 -3.49 -2.32 -2.84
CA ALA A 150 -3.16 -1.05 -2.20
C ALA A 150 -3.04 0.09 -3.20
N ASN A 151 -3.52 1.28 -2.86
CA ASN A 151 -3.00 2.52 -3.43
C ASN A 151 -1.95 3.09 -2.48
N VAL A 152 -0.69 3.10 -2.92
CA VAL A 152 0.46 3.50 -2.12
C VAL A 152 0.88 4.91 -2.50
N THR A 153 1.01 5.79 -1.51
CA THR A 153 1.51 7.15 -1.67
C THR A 153 2.75 7.34 -0.81
N ILE A 154 3.84 7.75 -1.45
CA ILE A 154 5.15 7.96 -0.83
C ILE A 154 5.62 9.38 -1.17
N PRO A 155 5.23 10.41 -0.40
CA PRO A 155 5.63 11.79 -0.66
C PRO A 155 7.15 12.02 -0.59
N LEU A 156 7.80 11.44 0.43
CA LEU A 156 9.24 11.50 0.67
C LEU A 156 9.72 10.15 1.22
N PHE A 157 10.77 9.61 0.63
CA PHE A 157 11.43 8.39 1.13
C PHE A 157 12.95 8.49 1.10
N ASP A 158 13.58 8.19 2.22
CA ASP A 158 15.03 8.19 2.43
C ASP A 158 15.46 6.81 2.97
N GLY A 159 16.00 6.00 2.08
CA GLY A 159 16.26 4.57 2.26
C GLY A 159 15.89 3.78 1.01
N ASN A 160 16.10 2.47 1.06
CA ASN A 160 15.75 1.58 -0.05
C ASN A 160 14.33 1.07 0.12
N LEU A 161 13.54 1.07 -0.96
CA LEU A 161 12.15 0.62 -0.94
C LEU A 161 11.88 -0.43 -2.01
N VAL A 162 11.32 -1.55 -1.60
CA VAL A 162 10.75 -2.57 -2.47
C VAL A 162 9.25 -2.61 -2.23
N THR A 163 8.45 -2.53 -3.29
CA THR A 163 7.01 -2.77 -3.22
C THR A 163 6.61 -3.91 -4.14
N ASP A 164 5.79 -4.84 -3.65
CA ASP A 164 5.14 -5.87 -4.45
C ASP A 164 3.63 -5.83 -4.22
N ILE A 165 2.92 -5.22 -5.17
CA ILE A 165 1.48 -4.96 -5.09
C ILE A 165 0.75 -5.74 -6.19
N ILE A 166 -0.19 -6.62 -5.86
CA ILE A 166 -0.91 -7.32 -6.94
C ILE A 166 -1.84 -6.36 -7.69
N SER A 167 -2.66 -5.58 -6.97
CA SER A 167 -3.55 -4.61 -7.60
C SER A 167 -3.53 -3.24 -6.91
N GLY A 168 -3.35 -2.21 -7.71
CA GLY A 168 -3.42 -0.82 -7.26
C GLY A 168 -2.21 0.00 -7.67
N THR A 169 -2.25 1.27 -7.28
CA THR A 169 -1.31 2.28 -7.78
C THR A 169 -0.17 2.52 -6.80
N ILE A 170 1.00 2.91 -7.33
CA ILE A 170 2.14 3.33 -6.53
C ILE A 170 2.53 4.74 -6.99
N GLN A 171 2.55 5.70 -6.07
CA GLN A 171 2.92 7.09 -6.33
C GLN A 171 4.10 7.48 -5.43
N VAL A 172 5.22 7.84 -6.04
CA VAL A 172 6.45 8.24 -5.34
C VAL A 172 6.83 9.67 -5.71
N GLY A 173 7.02 10.50 -4.69
CA GLY A 173 7.55 11.85 -4.79
C GLY A 173 9.07 11.84 -4.72
N THR A 174 9.62 12.69 -3.84
CA THR A 174 11.06 12.81 -3.63
C THR A 174 11.60 11.52 -3.00
N HIS A 175 12.76 11.08 -3.47
CA HIS A 175 13.40 9.90 -2.92
C HIS A 175 14.92 9.99 -2.87
N HIS A 176 15.51 9.30 -1.91
CA HIS A 176 16.95 9.11 -1.75
C HIS A 176 17.19 7.63 -1.41
N GLY A 177 17.78 6.88 -2.32
CA GLY A 177 17.95 5.42 -2.19
C GLY A 177 17.31 4.64 -3.34
N ASP A 178 17.62 3.35 -3.39
CA ASP A 178 17.17 2.46 -4.46
C ASP A 178 15.68 2.18 -4.36
N MET A 179 15.02 2.11 -5.51
CA MET A 179 13.57 1.85 -5.61
C MET A 179 13.32 0.64 -6.50
N THR A 180 12.62 -0.36 -5.98
CA THR A 180 12.06 -1.45 -6.78
C THR A 180 10.55 -1.47 -6.62
N LEU A 181 9.84 -0.89 -7.59
CA LEU A 181 8.40 -0.71 -7.53
C LEU A 181 7.71 -1.68 -8.49
N LYS A 182 6.97 -2.63 -7.93
CA LYS A 182 6.27 -3.65 -8.70
C LYS A 182 4.77 -3.59 -8.43
N THR A 183 4.00 -3.63 -9.50
CA THR A 183 2.58 -3.95 -9.44
C THR A 183 2.19 -4.96 -10.51
N VAL A 184 1.16 -5.79 -10.34
CA VAL A 184 0.67 -6.63 -11.44
C VAL A 184 -0.38 -5.88 -12.26
N SER A 185 -1.40 -5.35 -11.60
CA SER A 185 -2.49 -4.58 -12.21
C SER A 185 -2.59 -3.22 -11.54
N GLY A 186 -2.01 -2.22 -12.19
CA GLY A 186 -1.99 -0.85 -11.68
C GLY A 186 -0.89 -0.01 -12.32
N SER A 187 -0.97 1.29 -12.08
CA SER A 187 -0.01 2.27 -12.58
C SER A 187 1.04 2.61 -11.53
N ILE A 188 2.22 2.98 -12.01
CA ILE A 188 3.32 3.49 -11.20
C ILE A 188 3.57 4.93 -11.63
N THR A 189 3.61 5.86 -10.69
CA THR A 189 4.03 7.25 -10.92
C THR A 189 5.20 7.56 -10.01
N ILE A 190 6.29 8.08 -10.57
CA ILE A 190 7.50 8.40 -9.80
C ILE A 190 8.16 9.68 -10.33
N LYS A 191 8.60 10.54 -9.41
CA LYS A 191 9.58 11.60 -9.71
C LYS A 191 10.97 11.01 -9.78
N ILE A 192 11.74 11.44 -10.77
CA ILE A 192 13.05 10.89 -11.12
C ILE A 192 14.09 12.00 -10.94
N ASP A 193 15.11 11.74 -10.11
CA ASP A 193 16.25 12.63 -9.94
C ASP A 193 17.15 12.60 -11.18
N ALA A 194 17.96 13.64 -11.39
CA ALA A 194 18.88 13.70 -12.54
C ALA A 194 19.94 12.58 -12.53
N THR A 195 20.22 11.99 -11.36
CA THR A 195 21.28 11.01 -11.09
C THR A 195 20.80 9.57 -10.98
N ASP A 196 19.51 9.28 -11.17
CA ASP A 196 19.03 7.90 -11.06
C ASP A 196 19.31 7.07 -12.33
N ALA A 197 19.76 5.82 -12.16
CA ALA A 197 19.65 4.82 -13.22
C ALA A 197 18.22 4.27 -13.26
N ILE A 198 17.69 4.01 -14.45
CA ILE A 198 16.28 3.60 -14.64
C ILE A 198 16.20 2.34 -15.50
N ASP A 199 15.45 1.35 -15.03
CA ASP A 199 14.94 0.23 -15.82
C ASP A 199 13.44 0.05 -15.54
N ALA A 200 12.61 0.52 -16.48
CA ALA A 200 11.16 0.48 -16.37
C ALA A 200 10.55 -0.40 -17.47
N LYS A 201 9.58 -1.24 -17.11
CA LYS A 201 8.92 -2.17 -18.04
C LYS A 201 7.42 -2.30 -17.75
N THR A 202 6.61 -2.27 -18.81
CA THR A 202 5.19 -2.66 -18.77
C THR A 202 4.87 -3.61 -19.92
N THR A 203 3.95 -4.56 -19.71
CA THR A 203 3.58 -5.56 -20.74
C THR A 203 2.32 -5.11 -21.51
N LEU A 204 1.30 -4.64 -20.79
CA LEU A 204 0.01 -4.16 -21.28
C LEU A 204 -0.23 -2.75 -20.75
N GLY A 205 0.54 -1.81 -21.28
CA GLY A 205 0.48 -0.40 -20.93
C GLY A 205 1.59 0.37 -21.63
N ASN A 206 1.67 1.66 -21.28
CA ASN A 206 2.60 2.60 -21.88
C ASN A 206 3.51 3.21 -20.81
N ILE A 207 4.66 3.70 -21.25
CA ILE A 207 5.56 4.48 -20.39
C ILE A 207 5.57 5.92 -20.88
N PHE A 208 5.16 6.82 -20.00
CA PHE A 208 5.08 8.24 -20.27
C PHE A 208 6.18 9.00 -19.54
N LYS A 209 6.79 9.95 -20.24
CA LYS A 209 7.68 10.95 -19.65
C LYS A 209 7.00 12.31 -19.65
N LYS A 210 6.98 12.95 -18.49
CA LYS A 210 6.66 14.37 -18.33
C LYS A 210 7.94 15.12 -17.97
N GLY A 211 8.13 16.30 -18.57
CA GLY A 211 9.31 17.12 -18.31
C GLY A 211 10.60 16.61 -18.96
N GLN A 212 11.74 17.05 -18.44
CA GLN A 212 13.06 16.77 -19.00
C GLN A 212 13.80 15.74 -18.15
N ILE A 213 13.85 14.50 -18.64
CA ILE A 213 14.69 13.44 -18.10
C ILE A 213 15.79 13.15 -19.14
N PRO A 214 17.00 13.73 -18.99
CA PRO A 214 18.08 13.58 -19.96
C PRO A 214 18.51 12.12 -20.11
N LYS A 215 18.93 11.73 -21.32
CA LYS A 215 19.42 10.38 -21.64
C LYS A 215 18.42 9.24 -21.41
N LEU A 216 17.15 9.54 -21.13
CA LEU A 216 16.10 8.54 -21.06
C LEU A 216 15.75 8.06 -22.47
N ILE A 217 15.83 6.75 -22.68
CA ILE A 217 15.38 6.08 -23.90
C ILE A 217 14.03 5.43 -23.56
N ILE A 218 12.99 5.73 -24.33
CA ILE A 218 11.69 5.04 -24.26
C ILE A 218 11.49 4.32 -25.58
N GLY A 219 11.05 3.06 -25.50
CA GLY A 219 10.76 2.25 -26.68
C GLY A 219 9.65 1.25 -26.44
N GLU A 220 9.17 0.70 -27.55
CA GLU A 220 8.14 -0.33 -27.56
C GLU A 220 8.75 -1.67 -27.99
N LYS A 221 8.12 -2.78 -27.57
CA LYS A 221 8.43 -4.14 -28.02
C LYS A 221 7.19 -4.71 -28.73
N ILE A 222 7.33 -5.91 -29.31
CA ILE A 222 6.19 -6.68 -29.85
C ILE A 222 5.06 -6.78 -28.81
N VAL A 223 5.44 -6.93 -27.54
CA VAL A 223 4.53 -6.81 -26.39
C VAL A 223 5.17 -5.87 -25.38
N GLY A 224 4.47 -4.78 -25.06
CA GLY A 224 4.80 -3.87 -23.99
C GLY A 224 5.74 -2.72 -24.34
N SER A 225 6.02 -1.92 -23.32
CA SER A 225 6.85 -0.71 -23.38
C SER A 225 7.99 -0.79 -22.37
N PHE A 226 9.11 -0.13 -22.67
CA PHE A 226 10.23 -0.03 -21.75
C PHE A 226 10.82 1.37 -21.75
N ALA A 227 11.48 1.73 -20.64
CA ALA A 227 12.30 2.91 -20.55
C ALA A 227 13.59 2.60 -19.80
N THR A 228 14.71 3.05 -20.34
CA THR A 228 16.02 2.85 -19.72
C THR A 228 16.82 4.14 -19.69
N ARG A 229 17.54 4.35 -18.58
CA ARG A 229 18.56 5.38 -18.45
C ARG A 229 19.74 4.78 -17.69
N ASN A 230 20.86 4.64 -18.37
CA ASN A 230 22.12 4.25 -17.74
C ASN A 230 22.98 5.49 -17.55
N LEU A 231 23.58 5.63 -16.37
CA LEU A 231 24.53 6.69 -16.05
C LEU A 231 25.89 6.05 -15.75
N SER A 232 26.94 6.87 -15.67
CA SER A 232 28.27 6.40 -15.26
C SER A 232 28.55 6.67 -13.79
N ASN A 233 27.79 7.61 -13.21
CA ASN A 233 27.86 8.06 -11.83
C ASN A 233 26.41 8.11 -11.30
N GLU A 234 25.66 7.01 -11.39
CA GLU A 234 24.35 6.94 -10.76
C GLU A 234 24.46 7.01 -9.23
N ASN A 235 23.48 7.67 -8.61
CA ASN A 235 23.33 7.63 -7.15
C ASN A 235 22.44 6.46 -6.71
N HIS A 236 21.38 6.19 -7.47
CA HIS A 236 20.37 5.19 -7.12
C HIS A 236 19.90 4.41 -8.36
N ALA A 237 19.48 3.17 -8.14
CA ALA A 237 18.83 2.33 -9.13
C ALA A 237 17.31 2.32 -8.95
N ILE A 238 16.58 2.62 -10.02
CA ILE A 238 15.12 2.71 -10.06
C ILE A 238 14.59 1.63 -11.02
N ILE A 239 14.01 0.59 -10.45
CA ILE A 239 13.46 -0.56 -11.17
C ILE A 239 11.94 -0.52 -11.05
N LEU A 240 11.25 -0.43 -12.18
CA LEU A 240 9.80 -0.31 -12.24
C LEU A 240 9.22 -1.42 -13.11
N SER A 241 8.22 -2.13 -12.60
CA SER A 241 7.54 -3.16 -13.41
C SER A 241 6.04 -3.22 -13.17
N THR A 242 5.28 -3.26 -14.26
CA THR A 242 3.86 -3.63 -14.24
C THR A 242 3.49 -4.61 -15.35
N ILE A 243 2.49 -5.46 -15.13
CA ILE A 243 1.95 -6.30 -16.21
C ILE A 243 0.89 -5.52 -16.96
N THR A 244 -0.13 -5.04 -16.26
CA THR A 244 -1.21 -4.24 -16.83
C THR A 244 -1.26 -2.88 -16.13
N GLY A 245 -0.92 -1.83 -16.88
CA GLY A 245 -0.93 -0.47 -16.38
C GLY A 245 0.21 0.37 -16.93
N ASP A 246 0.05 1.68 -16.75
CA ASP A 246 0.99 2.67 -17.27
C ASP A 246 2.05 3.04 -16.22
N ILE A 247 3.24 3.39 -16.71
CA ILE A 247 4.30 3.96 -15.89
C ILE A 247 4.47 5.42 -16.27
N HIS A 248 4.38 6.31 -15.29
CA HIS A 248 4.55 7.75 -15.46
C HIS A 248 5.82 8.20 -14.75
N LEU A 249 6.76 8.72 -15.55
CA LEU A 249 8.01 9.31 -15.09
C LEU A 249 7.90 10.81 -15.20
N SER A 250 8.25 11.54 -14.15
CA SER A 250 8.43 13.00 -14.21
C SER A 250 9.80 13.38 -13.67
N ASP A 251 10.35 14.48 -14.15
CA ASP A 251 11.44 15.16 -13.46
C ASP A 251 11.01 15.62 -12.06
N GLU A 252 11.97 15.67 -11.15
CA GLU A 252 11.76 16.15 -9.78
C GLU A 252 11.52 17.65 -9.67
#